data_AF-A0A7C5RXF7-F1
#
_entry.id   AF-A0A7C5RXF7-F1
#
_cell.length_a   1.000
_cell.length_b   1.000
_cell.length_c   1.000
_cell.angle_alpha   90.00
_cell.angle_beta   90.00
_cell.angle_gamma   90.00
#
_symmetry.space_group_name_H-M   'P 1'
#
loop_
_entity.id
_entity.type
_entity.pdbx_description
1 polymer ?
#
loop_
_entity_poly.entity_id
_entity_poly.type
_entity_poly.pdbx_seq_one_letter_code
_entity_poly.pdbx_strand_id
1 'polypeptide(L)'
;MAAKKINQEEEKKKYDPKHNKIKMVVATVIVDQITQTPAVILKEENGERFLPIWIGINEANAIMMELEKINFERPLTHDLIKNIFSTIDIKLNKIEVCDLKNSTYYALLHLEHNGKEYIIDSRPSDALALALRLGSEIYVDEIVFDKTRSSEFLKGIPAAVAEKKEETLLEIVSEEDFGKMKM
;
A
#
# COMPACT_ATOMS: atom_id res chain seq x y z
N MET A 1 15.02 -37.37 0.99
CA MET A 1 15.43 -35.97 1.27
C MET A 1 15.65 -35.15 -0.02
N ALA A 2 14.75 -35.20 -1.01
CA ALA A 2 14.98 -34.56 -2.31
C ALA A 2 13.85 -33.62 -2.81
N ALA A 3 12.80 -33.39 -2.01
CA ALA A 3 11.61 -32.63 -2.46
C ALA A 3 11.53 -31.18 -1.95
N LYS A 4 12.49 -30.69 -1.15
CA LYS A 4 12.44 -29.34 -0.54
C LYS A 4 13.32 -28.28 -1.21
N LYS A 5 14.18 -28.64 -2.18
CA LYS A 5 15.11 -27.69 -2.83
C LYS A 5 14.56 -27.03 -4.10
N ILE A 6 13.51 -27.57 -4.71
CA ILE A 6 12.99 -27.08 -6.00
C ILE A 6 12.15 -25.79 -5.83
N ASN A 7 11.46 -25.61 -4.70
CA ASN A 7 10.61 -24.41 -4.48
C ASN A 7 11.39 -23.11 -4.25
N GLN A 8 12.63 -23.14 -3.75
CA GLN A 8 13.39 -21.93 -3.43
C GLN A 8 14.04 -21.26 -4.65
N GLU A 9 14.22 -22.00 -5.76
CA GLU A 9 14.75 -21.44 -7.01
C GLU A 9 13.63 -20.91 -7.93
N GLU A 10 12.42 -21.45 -7.82
CA GLU A 10 11.25 -20.95 -8.55
C GLU A 10 10.69 -19.63 -7.95
N GLU A 11 10.76 -19.46 -6.63
CA GLU A 11 10.41 -18.17 -5.99
C GLU A 11 11.40 -17.05 -6.33
N LYS A 12 12.70 -17.38 -6.49
CA LYS A 12 13.73 -16.40 -6.89
C LYS A 12 13.62 -15.91 -8.33
N LYS A 13 12.90 -16.62 -9.21
CA LYS A 13 12.69 -16.21 -10.62
C LYS A 13 11.57 -15.19 -10.80
N LYS A 14 10.83 -14.83 -9.74
CA LYS A 14 9.71 -13.88 -9.80
C LYS A 14 10.11 -12.42 -9.58
N TYR A 15 11.36 -12.17 -9.18
CA TYR A 15 11.87 -10.86 -8.82
C TYR A 15 13.06 -10.51 -9.72
N ASP A 16 12.84 -9.62 -10.70
CA ASP A 16 13.92 -9.01 -11.47
C ASP A 16 14.34 -7.71 -10.76
N PRO A 17 15.53 -7.64 -10.15
CA PRO A 17 16.00 -6.47 -9.42
C PRO A 17 16.30 -5.25 -10.32
N LYS A 18 16.05 -5.32 -11.64
CA LYS A 18 16.35 -4.24 -12.60
C LYS A 18 15.20 -3.30 -12.93
N HIS A 19 14.03 -3.46 -12.34
CA HIS A 19 12.99 -2.46 -12.52
C HIS A 19 13.22 -1.25 -11.62
N ASN A 20 13.00 -0.07 -12.20
CA ASN A 20 13.11 1.20 -11.50
C ASN A 20 12.07 1.24 -10.38
N LYS A 21 12.47 1.54 -9.15
CA LYS A 21 11.57 1.61 -7.99
C LYS A 21 11.31 3.06 -7.65
N ILE A 22 10.03 3.39 -7.53
CA ILE A 22 9.57 4.75 -7.27
C ILE A 22 9.17 4.83 -5.82
N LYS A 23 9.71 5.81 -5.10
CA LYS A 23 9.35 6.05 -3.71
C LYS A 23 8.00 6.76 -3.65
N MET A 24 7.10 6.22 -2.86
CA MET A 24 5.73 6.69 -2.73
C MET A 24 5.40 7.04 -1.29
N VAL A 25 4.34 7.81 -1.12
CA VAL A 25 3.70 8.08 0.17
C VAL A 25 2.21 7.78 0.06
N VAL A 26 1.58 7.39 1.16
CA VAL A 26 0.12 7.29 1.22
C VAL A 26 -0.44 8.69 1.31
N ALA A 27 -1.17 9.13 0.28
CA ALA A 27 -1.77 10.45 0.24
C ALA A 27 -3.08 10.47 1.03
N THR A 28 -3.99 9.54 0.73
CA THR A 28 -5.31 9.43 1.38
C THR A 28 -5.97 8.09 1.03
N VAL A 29 -7.13 7.83 1.63
CA VAL A 29 -8.06 6.77 1.24
C VAL A 29 -9.35 7.43 0.77
N ILE A 30 -9.81 7.09 -0.44
CA ILE A 30 -11.06 7.58 -1.03
C ILE A 30 -12.10 6.45 -1.09
N VAL A 31 -13.38 6.81 -1.17
CA VAL A 31 -14.46 5.87 -1.43
C VAL A 31 -15.10 6.23 -2.77
N ASP A 32 -15.18 5.25 -3.68
CA ASP A 32 -15.92 5.41 -4.92
C ASP A 32 -17.43 5.52 -4.61
N GLN A 33 -18.04 6.67 -4.92
CA GLN A 33 -19.44 6.96 -4.58
C GLN A 33 -20.46 6.04 -5.30
N ILE A 34 -20.08 5.40 -6.40
CA ILE A 34 -20.95 4.52 -7.18
C ILE A 34 -20.86 3.09 -6.64
N THR A 35 -19.64 2.58 -6.49
CA THR A 35 -19.40 1.20 -6.09
C THR A 35 -19.27 1.02 -4.58
N GLN A 36 -19.22 2.12 -3.82
CA GLN A 36 -18.94 2.15 -2.38
C GLN A 36 -17.68 1.38 -2.01
N THR A 37 -16.75 1.25 -2.96
CA THR A 37 -15.51 0.49 -2.79
C THR A 37 -14.36 1.46 -2.50
N PRO A 38 -13.59 1.25 -1.43
CA PRO A 38 -12.50 2.16 -1.10
C PRO A 38 -11.25 1.88 -1.93
N ALA A 39 -10.47 2.94 -2.15
CA ALA A 39 -9.15 2.88 -2.75
C ALA A 39 -8.16 3.70 -1.94
N VAL A 40 -6.96 3.14 -1.69
CA VAL A 40 -5.84 3.90 -1.15
C VAL A 40 -5.10 4.58 -2.31
N ILE A 41 -4.80 5.86 -2.14
CA ILE A 41 -4.09 6.68 -3.13
C ILE A 41 -2.63 6.80 -2.70
N LEU A 42 -1.74 6.25 -3.52
CA LEU A 42 -0.29 6.47 -3.37
C LEU A 42 0.13 7.63 -4.27
N LYS A 43 0.92 8.57 -3.74
CA LYS A 43 1.55 9.68 -4.47
C LYS A 43 3.06 9.48 -4.52
N GLU A 44 3.68 9.77 -5.65
CA GLU A 44 5.14 9.81 -5.76
C GLU A 44 5.72 10.93 -4.87
N GLU A 45 6.72 10.60 -4.05
CA GLU A 45 7.24 11.53 -3.03
C GLU A 45 7.79 12.83 -3.66
N ASN A 46 8.44 12.72 -4.83
CA ASN A 46 9.08 13.84 -5.53
C ASN A 46 8.56 13.97 -6.98
N GLY A 47 7.28 13.67 -7.22
CA GLY A 47 6.69 13.68 -8.55
C GLY A 47 5.19 13.89 -8.56
N GLU A 48 4.59 13.84 -9.75
CA GLU A 48 3.16 14.10 -9.96
C GLU A 48 2.36 12.82 -10.20
N ARG A 49 2.98 11.64 -10.07
CA ARG A 49 2.29 10.36 -10.32
C ARG A 49 1.48 9.92 -9.11
N PHE A 50 0.28 9.41 -9.41
CA PHE A 50 -0.61 8.78 -8.45
C PHE A 50 -0.90 7.35 -8.86
N LEU A 51 -1.06 6.46 -7.86
CA LEU A 51 -1.46 5.08 -8.05
C LEU A 51 -2.61 4.74 -7.09
N PRO A 52 -3.85 4.61 -7.60
CA PRO A 52 -4.96 4.08 -6.82
C PRO A 52 -4.89 2.55 -6.72
N ILE A 53 -5.04 2.02 -5.50
CA ILE A 53 -5.15 0.59 -5.23
C ILE A 53 -6.48 0.35 -4.48
N TRP A 54 -7.41 -0.34 -5.14
CA TRP A 54 -8.68 -0.71 -4.54
C TRP A 54 -8.47 -1.80 -3.48
N ILE A 55 -9.10 -1.61 -2.33
CA ILE A 55 -8.96 -2.46 -1.15
C ILE A 55 -10.33 -2.70 -0.52
N GLY A 56 -10.40 -3.62 0.44
CA GLY A 56 -11.62 -3.84 1.21
C GLY A 56 -11.86 -2.74 2.25
N ILE A 57 -13.09 -2.65 2.75
CA ILE A 57 -13.50 -1.66 3.76
C ILE A 57 -12.69 -1.79 5.05
N ASN A 58 -12.44 -3.03 5.50
CA ASN A 58 -11.68 -3.27 6.73
C ASN A 58 -10.21 -2.85 6.58
N GLU A 59 -9.62 -3.13 5.42
CA GLU A 59 -8.28 -2.70 5.05
C GLU A 59 -8.17 -1.17 4.98
N ALA A 60 -9.15 -0.52 4.33
CA ALA A 60 -9.24 0.93 4.23
C ALA A 60 -9.31 1.58 5.62
N ASN A 61 -10.16 1.06 6.50
CA ASN A 61 -10.26 1.53 7.88
C ASN A 61 -8.93 1.39 8.63
N ALA A 62 -8.23 0.26 8.48
CA ALA A 62 -6.95 0.02 9.15
C ALA A 62 -5.85 1.03 8.73
N ILE A 63 -5.86 1.45 7.46
CA ILE A 63 -4.98 2.49 6.92
C ILE A 63 -5.43 3.87 7.40
N MET A 64 -6.71 4.19 7.25
CA MET A 64 -7.26 5.51 7.61
C MET A 64 -7.06 5.84 9.08
N MET A 65 -7.29 4.89 9.98
CA MET A 65 -7.07 5.09 11.42
C MET A 65 -5.62 5.48 11.74
N GLU A 66 -4.64 4.95 10.99
CA GLU A 66 -3.23 5.32 11.19
C GLU A 66 -2.90 6.68 10.58
N LEU A 67 -3.44 6.98 9.38
CA LEU A 67 -3.28 8.30 8.75
C LEU A 67 -3.80 9.43 9.66
N GLU A 68 -4.97 9.21 10.26
CA GLU A 68 -5.61 10.11 11.22
C GLU A 68 -5.01 10.04 12.63
N LYS A 69 -4.02 9.17 12.85
CA LYS A 69 -3.33 8.96 14.14
C LYS A 69 -4.30 8.68 15.29
N ILE A 70 -5.35 7.90 15.01
CA ILE A 70 -6.35 7.48 16.00
C ILE A 70 -5.72 6.45 16.92
N ASN A 71 -5.64 6.78 18.20
CA ASN A 71 -5.09 5.88 19.23
C ASN A 71 -6.22 5.16 19.98
N PHE A 72 -6.12 3.84 20.04
CA PHE A 72 -7.05 2.98 20.78
C PHE A 72 -6.43 2.49 22.10
N GLU A 73 -7.26 2.26 23.12
CA GLU A 73 -6.80 1.71 24.42
C GLU A 73 -6.22 0.30 24.30
N ARG A 74 -6.70 -0.47 23.30
CA ARG A 74 -6.25 -1.83 23.02
C ARG A 74 -5.68 -1.89 21.59
N PRO A 75 -4.56 -2.60 21.38
CA PRO A 75 -3.95 -2.70 20.07
C PRO A 75 -4.87 -3.45 19.10
N LEU A 76 -5.01 -2.91 17.88
CA LEU A 76 -5.65 -3.60 16.77
C LEU A 76 -4.66 -4.55 16.09
N THR A 77 -5.08 -5.21 15.01
CA THR A 77 -4.29 -6.26 14.37
C THR A 77 -2.92 -5.78 13.89
N HIS A 78 -2.85 -4.66 13.17
CA HIS A 78 -1.57 -4.13 12.69
C HIS A 78 -0.71 -3.55 13.82
N ASP A 79 -1.33 -3.05 14.90
CA ASP A 79 -0.60 -2.62 16.10
C ASP A 79 0.01 -3.83 16.84
N LEU A 80 -0.73 -4.94 16.92
CA LEU A 80 -0.23 -6.20 17.47
C LEU A 80 0.98 -6.69 16.67
N ILE A 81 0.93 -6.64 15.33
CA ILE A 81 2.06 -7.03 14.47
C ILE A 81 3.26 -6.09 14.69
N LYS A 82 3.04 -4.77 14.75
CA LYS A 82 4.10 -3.80 15.10
C LYS A 82 4.74 -4.10 16.46
N ASN A 83 3.92 -4.45 17.45
CA ASN A 83 4.39 -4.79 18.79
C ASN A 83 5.21 -6.08 18.77
N ILE A 84 4.78 -7.10 18.01
CA ILE A 84 5.56 -8.32 17.79
C ILE A 84 6.91 -7.95 17.17
N PHE A 85 6.92 -7.22 16.05
CA PHE A 85 8.15 -6.82 15.37
C PHE A 85 9.11 -6.09 16.31
N SER A 86 8.61 -5.11 17.05
CA SER A 86 9.40 -4.35 18.03
C SER A 86 9.93 -5.22 19.19
N THR A 87 9.16 -6.22 19.64
CA THR A 87 9.52 -7.05 20.80
C THR A 87 10.63 -8.06 20.47
N ILE A 88 10.69 -8.51 19.22
CA ILE A 88 11.69 -9.48 18.76
C ILE A 88 12.69 -8.87 17.79
N ASP A 89 12.88 -7.55 17.84
CA ASP A 89 13.87 -6.81 17.03
C ASP A 89 13.81 -7.17 15.53
N ILE A 90 12.61 -7.17 14.97
CA ILE A 90 12.38 -7.20 13.52
C ILE A 90 12.15 -5.77 13.04
N LYS A 91 12.96 -5.33 12.09
CA LYS A 91 12.79 -4.05 11.41
C LYS A 91 12.13 -4.25 10.06
N LEU A 92 11.03 -3.55 9.81
CA LEU A 92 10.51 -3.41 8.44
C LEU A 92 11.28 -2.29 7.76
N ASN A 93 12.21 -2.65 6.88
CA ASN A 93 13.05 -1.67 6.17
C ASN A 93 12.24 -0.90 5.13
N LYS A 94 11.46 -1.63 4.33
CA LYS A 94 10.57 -1.07 3.31
C LYS A 94 9.47 -2.04 2.94
N ILE A 95 8.45 -1.53 2.29
CA ILE A 95 7.51 -2.34 1.51
C ILE A 95 7.64 -2.02 0.03
N GLU A 96 7.23 -2.97 -0.79
CA GLU A 96 7.29 -2.84 -2.23
C GLU A 96 6.03 -3.39 -2.86
N VAL A 97 5.26 -2.56 -3.57
CA VAL A 97 4.22 -3.05 -4.49
C VAL A 97 4.91 -3.43 -5.79
N CYS A 98 5.08 -4.73 -6.03
CA CYS A 98 6.01 -5.26 -7.02
C CYS A 98 5.35 -5.76 -8.30
N ASP A 99 4.05 -6.05 -8.28
CA ASP A 99 3.39 -6.63 -9.45
C ASP A 99 1.88 -6.38 -9.47
N LEU A 100 1.30 -6.50 -10.67
CA LEU A 100 -0.12 -6.51 -10.93
C LEU A 100 -0.42 -7.68 -11.87
N LYS A 101 -1.23 -8.65 -11.44
CA LYS A 101 -1.68 -9.78 -12.28
C LYS A 101 -3.17 -10.00 -12.11
N ASN A 102 -3.90 -10.12 -13.22
CA ASN A 102 -5.34 -10.37 -13.20
C ASN A 102 -6.07 -9.41 -12.23
N SER A 103 -5.75 -8.11 -12.32
CA SER A 103 -6.29 -7.06 -11.45
C SER A 103 -6.00 -7.21 -9.95
N THR A 104 -5.04 -8.07 -9.58
CA THR A 104 -4.58 -8.25 -8.19
C THR A 104 -3.17 -7.69 -8.04
N TYR A 105 -3.01 -6.71 -7.16
CA TYR A 105 -1.72 -6.16 -6.79
C TYR A 105 -1.00 -7.07 -5.79
N TYR A 106 0.30 -7.19 -5.93
CA TYR A 106 1.18 -7.95 -5.03
C TYR A 106 2.16 -7.01 -4.34
N ALA A 107 2.45 -7.27 -3.07
CA ALA A 107 3.43 -6.54 -2.31
C ALA A 107 4.38 -7.45 -1.55
N LEU A 108 5.55 -6.91 -1.22
CA LEU A 108 6.58 -7.57 -0.43
C LEU A 108 6.92 -6.73 0.79
N LEU A 109 7.05 -7.38 1.93
CA LEU A 109 7.68 -6.81 3.13
C LEU A 109 9.16 -7.16 3.12
N HIS A 110 10.02 -6.15 3.14
CA HIS A 110 11.46 -6.33 3.29
C HIS A 110 11.83 -6.14 4.76
N LEU A 111 11.98 -7.26 5.47
CA LEU A 111 12.28 -7.30 6.90
C LEU A 111 13.77 -7.55 7.14
N GLU A 112 14.27 -7.05 8.26
CA GLU A 112 15.59 -7.36 8.78
C GLU A 112 15.46 -7.88 10.20
N HIS A 113 16.16 -8.97 10.49
CA HIS A 113 16.24 -9.55 11.83
C HIS A 113 17.60 -10.20 12.04
N ASN A 114 18.31 -9.83 13.11
CA ASN A 114 19.67 -10.31 13.40
C ASN A 114 20.65 -10.17 12.21
N GLY A 115 20.58 -9.03 11.50
CA GLY A 115 21.41 -8.73 10.34
C GLY A 115 21.11 -9.58 9.10
N LYS A 116 19.99 -10.32 9.08
CA LYS A 116 19.53 -11.09 7.92
C LYS A 116 18.28 -10.46 7.33
N GLU A 117 18.23 -10.41 6.01
CA GLU A 117 17.06 -9.97 5.27
C GLU A 117 16.07 -11.12 5.06
N TYR A 118 14.79 -10.80 5.22
CA TYR A 118 13.67 -11.69 4.96
C TYR A 118 12.67 -10.95 4.07
N ILE A 119 12.20 -11.63 3.03
CA ILE A 119 11.18 -11.09 2.12
C ILE A 119 9.92 -11.91 2.33
N ILE A 120 8.81 -11.24 2.64
CA ILE A 120 7.52 -11.88 2.90
C ILE A 120 6.47 -11.35 1.91
N ASP A 121 5.75 -12.27 1.27
CA ASP A 121 4.60 -11.96 0.42
C ASP A 121 3.47 -11.31 1.23
N SER A 122 2.86 -10.27 0.67
CA SER A 122 1.84 -9.48 1.35
C SER A 122 0.85 -8.88 0.36
N ARG A 123 -0.37 -8.63 0.82
CA ARG A 123 -1.29 -7.74 0.11
C ARG A 123 -0.83 -6.30 0.30
N PRO A 124 -0.97 -5.42 -0.71
CA PRO A 124 -0.62 -4.00 -0.55
C PRO A 124 -1.30 -3.34 0.65
N SER A 125 -2.55 -3.67 0.93
CA SER A 125 -3.28 -3.13 2.09
C SER A 125 -2.57 -3.37 3.42
N ASP A 126 -2.12 -4.60 3.66
CA ASP A 126 -1.45 -4.97 4.90
C ASP A 126 -0.05 -4.35 4.96
N ALA A 127 0.67 -4.36 3.83
CA ALA A 127 1.99 -3.75 3.72
C ALA A 127 1.95 -2.24 4.00
N LEU A 128 0.97 -1.52 3.45
CA LEU A 128 0.79 -0.09 3.68
C LEU A 128 0.40 0.20 5.13
N ALA A 129 -0.53 -0.56 5.70
CA ALA A 129 -0.94 -0.40 7.10
C ALA A 129 0.22 -0.61 8.08
N LEU A 130 1.13 -1.56 7.80
CA LEU A 130 2.35 -1.78 8.59
C LEU A 130 3.40 -0.68 8.35
N ALA A 131 3.63 -0.28 7.08
CA ALA A 131 4.62 0.73 6.74
C ALA A 131 4.30 2.07 7.43
N LEU A 132 3.04 2.50 7.45
CA LEU A 132 2.61 3.70 8.16
C LEU A 132 2.91 3.62 9.67
N ARG A 133 2.55 2.50 10.30
CA ARG A 133 2.75 2.27 11.75
C ARG A 133 4.21 2.18 12.18
N LEU A 134 5.05 1.64 11.30
CA LEU A 134 6.48 1.39 11.56
C LEU A 134 7.38 2.50 11.00
N GLY A 135 6.82 3.46 10.26
CA GLY A 135 7.58 4.51 9.58
C GLY A 135 8.51 3.99 8.49
N SER A 136 8.14 2.88 7.85
CA SER A 136 8.95 2.23 6.82
C SER A 136 8.73 2.86 5.44
N GLU A 137 9.75 2.79 4.59
CA GLU A 137 9.65 3.35 3.23
C GLU A 137 8.69 2.53 2.35
N ILE A 138 7.98 3.21 1.46
CA ILE A 138 7.03 2.63 0.51
C ILE A 138 7.60 2.79 -0.89
N TYR A 139 7.75 1.67 -1.60
CA TYR A 139 8.16 1.67 -3.00
C TYR A 139 7.11 0.99 -3.87
N VAL A 140 7.04 1.44 -5.13
CA VAL A 140 6.27 0.79 -6.19
C VAL A 140 7.19 0.54 -7.37
N ASP A 141 7.12 -0.65 -7.94
CA ASP A 141 7.86 -1.02 -9.14
C ASP A 141 7.24 -0.34 -10.38
N GLU A 142 8.08 0.21 -11.27
CA GLU A 142 7.64 0.84 -12.54
C GLU A 142 6.69 -0.06 -13.34
N ILE A 143 6.89 -1.39 -13.31
CA ILE A 143 6.05 -2.35 -14.04
C ILE A 143 4.59 -2.28 -13.59
N VAL A 144 4.34 -1.91 -12.32
CA VAL A 144 3.00 -1.76 -11.79
C VAL A 144 2.29 -0.61 -12.49
N PHE A 145 2.97 0.52 -12.68
CA PHE A 145 2.41 1.66 -13.42
C PHE A 145 2.12 1.31 -14.89
N ASP A 146 3.04 0.61 -15.56
CA ASP A 146 2.85 0.19 -16.95
C ASP A 146 1.64 -0.73 -17.13
N LYS A 147 1.46 -1.67 -16.20
CA LYS A 147 0.32 -2.60 -16.19
C LYS A 147 -0.99 -1.91 -15.84
N THR A 148 -0.97 -0.97 -14.90
CA THR A 148 -2.17 -0.18 -14.54
C THR A 148 -2.61 0.71 -15.70
N ARG A 149 -1.68 1.36 -16.42
CA ARG A 149 -1.99 2.16 -17.62
C ARG A 149 -2.62 1.36 -18.77
N SER A 150 -2.22 0.09 -18.89
CA SER A 150 -2.71 -0.81 -19.93
C SER A 150 -4.08 -1.43 -19.61
N SER A 151 -4.52 -1.33 -18.36
CA SER A 151 -5.80 -1.86 -17.90
C SER A 151 -6.91 -0.80 -17.98
N GLU A 152 -8.15 -1.21 -18.27
CA GLU A 152 -9.35 -0.33 -18.29
C GLU A 152 -9.68 0.34 -16.94
N PHE A 153 -8.80 0.19 -15.94
CA PHE A 153 -8.89 0.68 -14.56
C PHE A 153 -9.05 2.21 -14.46
N LEU A 154 -8.51 2.97 -15.42
CA LEU A 154 -8.71 4.42 -15.47
C LEU A 154 -10.17 4.84 -15.75
N LYS A 155 -11.03 3.93 -16.27
CA LYS A 155 -12.45 4.25 -16.53
C LYS A 155 -13.30 4.35 -15.26
N GLY A 156 -12.81 3.82 -14.13
CA GLY A 156 -13.49 3.85 -12.82
C GLY A 156 -12.91 4.86 -11.84
N ILE A 157 -11.80 5.52 -12.21
CA ILE A 157 -11.34 6.70 -11.49
C ILE A 157 -12.32 7.82 -11.84
N PRO A 158 -13.01 8.47 -10.89
CA PRO A 158 -13.81 9.65 -11.20
C PRO A 158 -12.92 10.62 -11.99
N ALA A 159 -13.43 11.16 -13.11
CA ALA A 159 -12.66 12.06 -13.98
C ALA A 159 -11.96 13.22 -13.22
N ALA A 160 -12.42 13.52 -12.00
CA ALA A 160 -11.81 14.43 -11.05
C ALA A 160 -10.36 14.09 -10.63
N VAL A 161 -9.93 12.82 -10.61
CA VAL A 161 -8.55 12.43 -10.24
C VAL A 161 -7.65 12.29 -11.47
N ALA A 162 -8.22 11.98 -12.63
CA ALA A 162 -7.46 11.74 -13.86
C ALA A 162 -7.09 13.03 -14.63
N GLU A 163 -7.85 14.12 -14.46
CA GLU A 163 -7.65 15.35 -15.25
C GLU A 163 -7.24 16.60 -14.47
N LYS A 164 -7.08 16.57 -13.14
CA LYS A 164 -6.94 17.82 -12.38
C LYS A 164 -5.68 17.94 -11.53
N LYS A 165 -5.11 19.16 -11.61
CA LYS A 165 -3.99 19.70 -10.85
C LYS A 165 -4.14 19.44 -9.36
N GLU A 166 -3.00 19.43 -8.67
CA GLU A 166 -2.80 19.28 -7.22
C GLU A 166 -3.89 19.94 -6.35
N GLU A 167 -4.41 21.10 -6.78
CA GLU A 167 -5.51 21.85 -6.14
C GLU A 167 -6.83 21.07 -6.04
N THR A 168 -7.21 20.22 -7.00
CA THR A 168 -8.52 19.52 -6.95
C THR A 168 -8.46 18.23 -6.11
N LEU A 169 -7.31 17.58 -6.03
CA LEU A 169 -7.10 16.50 -5.06
C LEU A 169 -7.11 17.06 -3.64
N LEU A 170 -6.52 18.24 -3.41
CA LEU A 170 -6.62 18.98 -2.16
C LEU A 170 -8.07 19.45 -1.88
N GLU A 171 -8.82 19.90 -2.89
CA GLU A 171 -10.23 20.25 -2.75
C GLU A 171 -11.09 19.04 -2.40
N ILE A 172 -10.95 17.88 -3.05
CA ILE A 172 -11.66 16.63 -2.70
C ILE A 172 -11.31 16.20 -1.27
N VAL A 173 -10.04 16.30 -0.88
CA VAL A 173 -9.56 16.01 0.49
C VAL A 173 -10.07 17.05 1.50
N SER A 174 -10.42 18.26 1.07
CA SER A 174 -10.89 19.35 1.95
C SER A 174 -12.41 19.55 1.97
N GLU A 175 -13.15 19.12 0.93
CA GLU A 175 -14.59 19.34 0.78
C GLU A 175 -15.45 18.13 1.17
N GLU A 176 -14.89 16.92 1.33
CA GLU A 176 -15.63 15.77 1.88
C GLU A 176 -14.99 15.24 3.18
N ASP A 177 -15.76 15.38 4.28
CA ASP A 177 -15.60 14.84 5.65
C ASP A 177 -14.94 15.66 6.77
N PHE A 178 -14.98 17.00 6.69
CA PHE A 178 -15.15 17.82 7.91
C PHE A 178 -16.64 18.10 8.18
N GLY A 179 -17.33 17.11 8.75
CA GLY A 179 -18.54 17.35 9.53
C GLY A 179 -19.77 16.56 9.13
N LYS A 180 -19.94 15.38 9.74
CA LYS A 180 -21.15 14.98 10.52
C LYS A 180 -21.08 13.49 10.89
N MET A 181 -20.22 13.13 11.84
CA MET A 181 -20.62 12.11 12.81
C MET A 181 -21.14 12.83 14.05
N LYS A 182 -22.41 13.25 14.00
CA LYS A 182 -23.23 13.44 15.19
C LYS A 182 -24.05 12.16 15.37
N MET A 183 -23.52 11.26 16.19
CA MET A 183 -24.16 10.49 17.27
C MET A 183 -23.38 9.21 17.52
#